data_AF-W1VFC0-F1
#
_entry.id   AF-W1VFC0-F1
#
_cell.length_a   1.000
_cell.length_b   1.000
_cell.length_c   1.000
_cell.angle_alpha   90.00
_cell.angle_beta   90.00
_cell.angle_gamma   90.00
#
_symmetry.space_group_name_H-M   'P 1'
#
loop_
_entity.id
_entity.type
_entity.pdbx_description
1 polymer ?
#
loop_
_entity_poly.entity_id
_entity_poly.type
_entity_poly.pdbx_seq_one_letter_code
_entity_poly.pdbx_strand_id
1 'polypeptide(L)'
;GGAGIGCGLVVDGEPLEGAHGAAGSVGHLPVAQDGPACELGHVGCARALASTPGMLARAAQLLGREVDLDELVRLDAEGDPVAGRVLGDAAWALGVIAGALVAVVDPGLVVVSGEAVGAIQPHEAELYEAVERA
;
A
#
# COMPACT_ATOMS: atom_id res chain seq x y z
N GLY A 1 10.89 8.51 -11.83
CA GLY A 1 9.85 8.71 -10.80
C GLY A 1 9.30 7.36 -10.47
N GLY A 2 9.68 6.78 -9.33
CA GLY A 2 9.13 5.50 -8.88
C GLY A 2 7.94 5.79 -7.99
N ALA A 3 6.77 5.24 -8.33
CA ALA A 3 5.58 5.33 -7.50
C ALA A 3 5.90 4.77 -6.10
N GLY A 4 5.99 5.64 -5.11
CA GLY A 4 6.27 5.30 -3.72
C GLY A 4 5.01 5.37 -2.88
N ILE A 5 5.06 4.75 -1.69
CA ILE A 5 4.04 4.95 -0.65
C ILE A 5 4.51 6.04 0.30
N GLY A 6 3.63 7.00 0.58
CA GLY A 6 3.85 8.11 1.49
C GLY A 6 2.51 8.67 1.95
N CYS A 7 2.53 9.54 2.96
CA CYS A 7 1.35 10.28 3.37
C CYS A 7 1.68 11.76 3.56
N GLY A 8 0.71 12.63 3.32
CA GLY A 8 0.76 14.03 3.73
C GLY A 8 -0.11 14.21 4.96
N LEU A 9 0.34 15.03 5.92
CA LEU A 9 -0.45 15.41 7.09
C LEU A 9 -0.77 16.90 6.99
N VAL A 10 -2.01 17.27 7.27
CA VAL A 10 -2.46 18.66 7.31
C VAL A 10 -3.02 18.95 8.69
N VAL A 11 -2.48 19.97 9.35
CA VAL A 11 -2.89 20.41 10.70
C VAL A 11 -3.22 21.89 10.62
N ASP A 12 -4.41 22.29 11.07
CA ASP A 12 -4.91 23.67 10.98
C ASP A 12 -4.87 24.27 9.56
N GLY A 13 -5.08 23.42 8.54
CA GLY A 13 -5.06 23.82 7.13
C GLY A 13 -3.67 23.91 6.51
N GLU A 14 -2.62 23.70 7.29
CA GLU A 14 -1.23 23.79 6.84
C GLU A 14 -0.57 22.40 6.73
N PRO A 15 0.21 22.13 5.68
CA PRO A 15 0.98 20.88 5.58
C PRO A 15 2.02 20.77 6.70
N LEU A 16 2.08 19.62 7.36
CA LEU A 16 3.14 19.29 8.30
C LEU A 16 4.36 18.77 7.53
N GLU A 17 5.44 19.57 7.46
CA GLU A 17 6.68 19.16 6.79
C GLU A 17 7.57 18.26 7.68
N GLY A 18 7.53 18.47 9.00
CA GLY A 18 8.48 17.88 9.96
C GLY A 18 9.86 18.55 9.95
N ALA A 19 10.69 18.25 10.94
CA ALA A 19 11.95 18.97 11.17
C ALA A 19 12.96 18.93 9.99
N HIS A 20 12.83 17.95 9.11
CA HIS A 20 13.70 17.75 7.95
C HIS A 20 12.92 17.55 6.64
N GLY A 21 11.64 17.95 6.60
CA GLY A 21 10.80 17.76 5.41
C GLY A 21 10.43 16.30 5.13
N ALA A 22 10.47 15.43 6.14
CA ALA A 22 10.27 13.98 6.01
C ALA A 22 9.02 13.46 6.74
N ALA A 23 8.16 14.34 7.24
CA ALA A 23 6.89 13.92 7.84
C ALA A 23 6.09 13.08 6.84
N GLY A 24 5.46 12.01 7.34
CA GLY A 24 4.67 11.10 6.52
C GLY A 24 5.46 10.13 5.63
N SER A 25 6.75 9.94 5.92
CA SER A 25 7.58 8.89 5.30
C SER A 25 7.18 7.49 5.80
N VAL A 26 6.03 6.99 5.34
CA VAL A 26 5.44 5.72 5.79
C VAL A 26 5.80 4.52 4.91
N GLY A 27 6.34 4.75 3.71
CA GLY A 27 6.53 3.67 2.73
C GLY A 27 7.48 2.55 3.16
N HIS A 28 8.44 2.83 4.05
CA HIS A 28 9.35 1.80 4.57
C HIS A 28 8.97 1.27 5.95
N LEU A 29 7.83 1.69 6.49
CA LEU A 29 7.33 1.09 7.73
C LEU A 29 7.06 -0.39 7.49
N PRO A 30 7.58 -1.28 8.36
CA PRO A 30 7.33 -2.71 8.27
C PRO A 30 5.87 -2.97 8.65
N VAL A 31 5.10 -3.56 7.73
CA VAL A 31 3.70 -3.92 7.97
C VAL A 31 3.49 -5.43 7.98
N ALA A 32 4.34 -6.19 7.28
CA ALA A 32 4.36 -7.66 7.32
C ALA A 32 5.74 -8.19 7.74
N GLN A 33 5.80 -9.25 8.54
CA GLN A 33 7.07 -9.84 8.98
C GLN A 33 7.73 -10.74 7.92
N ASP A 34 6.93 -11.33 7.05
CA ASP A 34 7.32 -12.32 6.03
C ASP A 34 6.93 -11.88 4.60
N GLY A 35 6.76 -10.57 4.40
CA GLY A 35 6.43 -9.97 3.11
C GLY A 35 7.61 -9.88 2.13
N PRO A 36 7.37 -9.35 0.91
CA PRO A 36 8.43 -9.15 -0.08
C PRO A 36 9.46 -8.11 0.40
N ALA A 37 10.70 -8.22 -0.10
CA ALA A 37 11.72 -7.19 0.11
C ALA A 37 11.53 -6.04 -0.88
N CYS A 38 11.66 -4.80 -0.41
CA CYS A 38 11.77 -3.64 -1.29
C CYS A 38 13.16 -3.53 -1.93
N GLU A 39 13.31 -2.58 -2.84
CA GLU A 39 14.56 -2.22 -3.51
C GLU A 39 15.70 -1.81 -2.56
N LEU A 40 15.36 -1.40 -1.32
CA LEU A 40 16.32 -1.06 -0.26
C LEU A 40 16.61 -2.24 0.69
N GLY A 41 15.97 -3.39 0.49
CA GLY A 41 16.16 -4.60 1.32
C GLY A 41 15.27 -4.67 2.57
N HIS A 42 14.43 -3.69 2.85
CA HIS A 42 13.42 -3.81 3.93
C HIS A 42 12.39 -4.88 3.57
N VAL A 43 12.17 -5.82 4.50
CA VAL A 43 11.23 -6.94 4.35
C VAL A 43 9.84 -6.50 4.81
N GLY A 44 8.84 -6.74 3.96
CA GLY A 44 7.42 -6.52 4.26
C GLY A 44 7.04 -5.08 4.58
N CYS A 45 7.77 -4.11 4.02
CA CYS A 45 7.38 -2.71 4.16
C CYS A 45 6.20 -2.33 3.28
N ALA A 46 5.47 -1.28 3.66
CA ALA A 46 4.26 -0.83 2.94
C ALA A 46 4.50 -0.62 1.44
N ARG A 47 5.66 -0.06 1.05
CA ARG A 47 6.04 0.11 -0.36
C ARG A 47 6.19 -1.22 -1.08
N ALA A 48 6.83 -2.21 -0.47
CA ALA A 48 7.05 -3.51 -1.09
C ALA A 48 5.72 -4.21 -1.41
N LEU A 49 4.69 -3.97 -0.60
CA LEU A 49 3.37 -4.58 -0.74
C LEU A 49 2.43 -3.77 -1.63
N ALA A 50 2.35 -2.45 -1.44
CA ALA A 50 1.27 -1.63 -1.98
C ALA A 50 1.68 -0.67 -3.11
N SER A 51 2.98 -0.51 -3.40
CA SER A 51 3.38 0.29 -4.57
C SER A 51 3.15 -0.49 -5.87
N THR A 52 2.87 0.20 -6.99
CA THR A 52 2.75 -0.44 -8.30
C THR A 52 3.96 -1.34 -8.62
N PRO A 53 5.22 -0.89 -8.47
CA PRO A 53 6.37 -1.77 -8.70
C PRO A 53 6.44 -2.95 -7.74
N GLY A 54 6.05 -2.77 -6.48
CA GLY A 54 5.99 -3.85 -5.48
C GLY A 54 4.98 -4.92 -5.83
N MET A 55 3.75 -4.52 -6.19
CA MET A 55 2.70 -5.42 -6.64
C MET A 55 3.11 -6.19 -7.89
N LEU A 56 3.67 -5.52 -8.90
CA LEU A 56 4.10 -6.17 -10.15
C LEU A 56 5.28 -7.12 -9.94
N ALA A 57 6.25 -6.75 -9.11
CA ALA A 57 7.35 -7.65 -8.76
C ALA A 57 6.85 -8.90 -8.03
N ARG A 58 5.90 -8.73 -7.10
CA ARG A 58 5.30 -9.84 -6.36
C ARG A 58 4.46 -10.74 -7.26
N ALA A 59 3.63 -10.15 -8.12
CA ALA A 59 2.85 -10.87 -9.12
C ALA A 59 3.76 -11.66 -10.06
N ALA A 60 4.84 -11.03 -10.57
CA ALA A 60 5.77 -11.70 -11.47
C ALA A 60 6.48 -12.89 -10.83
N GLN A 61 6.87 -12.76 -9.56
CA GLN A 61 7.44 -13.86 -8.79
C GLN A 61 6.48 -15.04 -8.64
N LEU A 62 5.19 -14.76 -8.36
CA LEU A 62 4.19 -15.78 -8.08
C LEU A 62 3.62 -16.44 -9.36
N LEU A 63 3.47 -15.66 -10.43
CA LEU A 63 2.98 -16.12 -11.73
C LEU A 63 4.09 -16.75 -12.59
N GLY A 64 5.36 -16.49 -12.27
CA GLY A 64 6.51 -16.95 -13.05
C GLY A 64 6.72 -16.21 -14.37
N ARG A 65 6.08 -15.04 -14.56
CA ARG A 65 6.21 -14.17 -15.74
C ARG A 65 5.89 -12.73 -15.37
N GLU A 66 6.44 -11.77 -16.10
CA GLU A 66 6.06 -10.37 -15.94
C GLU A 66 4.61 -10.13 -16.37
N VAL A 67 3.97 -9.17 -15.69
CA VAL A 67 2.64 -8.63 -15.96
C VAL A 67 2.68 -7.12 -15.76
N ASP A 68 1.80 -6.38 -16.41
CA ASP A 68 1.53 -4.98 -16.09
C ASP A 68 0.31 -4.84 -15.16
N LEU A 69 0.00 -3.61 -14.75
CA LEU A 69 -1.08 -3.34 -13.79
C LEU A 69 -2.46 -3.68 -14.39
N ASP A 70 -2.67 -3.39 -15.67
CA ASP A 70 -3.94 -3.67 -16.35
C ASP A 70 -4.18 -5.18 -16.46
N GLU A 71 -3.14 -5.95 -16.77
CA GLU A 71 -3.20 -7.40 -16.77
C GLU A 71 -3.43 -7.97 -15.37
N LEU A 72 -2.77 -7.42 -14.33
CA LEU A 72 -2.98 -7.84 -12.95
C LEU A 72 -4.44 -7.64 -12.51
N VAL A 73 -5.01 -6.47 -12.80
CA VAL A 73 -6.42 -6.15 -12.51
C VAL A 73 -7.37 -7.07 -13.29
N ARG A 74 -7.06 -7.34 -14.56
CA ARG A 74 -7.87 -8.25 -15.38
C ARG A 74 -7.85 -9.68 -14.81
N LEU A 75 -6.69 -10.18 -14.41
CA LEU A 75 -6.56 -11.51 -13.80
C LEU A 75 -7.35 -11.62 -12.51
N ASP A 76 -7.31 -10.59 -11.66
CA ASP A 76 -8.13 -10.53 -10.43
C ASP A 76 -9.62 -10.57 -10.75
N ALA A 77 -10.09 -9.76 -11.71
CA ALA A 77 -11.47 -9.77 -12.16
C ALA A 77 -11.91 -11.13 -12.77
N GLU A 78 -10.97 -11.88 -13.35
CA GLU A 78 -11.17 -13.24 -13.87
C GLU A 78 -11.11 -14.32 -12.77
N GLY A 79 -10.82 -13.94 -11.51
CA GLY A 79 -10.76 -14.84 -10.35
C GLY A 79 -9.43 -15.56 -10.17
N ASP A 80 -8.34 -15.04 -10.74
CA ASP A 80 -7.00 -15.60 -10.52
C ASP A 80 -6.58 -15.41 -9.05
N PRO A 81 -6.25 -16.51 -8.33
CA PRO A 81 -5.97 -16.43 -6.90
C PRO A 81 -4.64 -15.74 -6.56
N VAL A 82 -3.69 -15.69 -7.51
CA VAL A 82 -2.43 -14.98 -7.31
C VAL A 82 -2.66 -13.48 -7.43
N ALA A 83 -3.40 -13.05 -8.46
CA ALA A 83 -3.73 -11.65 -8.67
C ALA A 83 -4.52 -11.09 -7.48
N GLY A 84 -5.59 -11.79 -7.06
CA GLY A 84 -6.38 -11.37 -5.91
C GLY A 84 -5.60 -11.33 -4.61
N ARG A 85 -4.68 -12.27 -4.40
CA ARG A 85 -3.77 -12.20 -3.24
C ARG A 85 -2.89 -10.96 -3.26
N VAL A 86 -2.30 -10.61 -4.40
CA VAL A 86 -1.40 -9.45 -4.50
C VAL A 86 -2.14 -8.14 -4.23
N LEU A 87 -3.33 -7.98 -4.82
CA LEU A 87 -4.14 -6.78 -4.64
C LEU A 87 -4.74 -6.70 -3.22
N GLY A 88 -5.17 -7.83 -2.65
CA GLY A 88 -5.61 -7.92 -1.26
C GLY A 88 -4.50 -7.61 -0.26
N ASP A 89 -3.30 -8.16 -0.45
CA ASP A 89 -2.13 -7.87 0.39
C ASP A 89 -1.76 -6.37 0.32
N ALA A 90 -1.92 -5.72 -0.85
CA ALA A 90 -1.73 -4.29 -1.02
C ALA A 90 -2.78 -3.45 -0.28
N ALA A 91 -4.07 -3.81 -0.42
CA ALA A 91 -5.16 -3.14 0.28
C ALA A 91 -5.01 -3.24 1.80
N TRP A 92 -4.71 -4.45 2.30
CA TRP A 92 -4.41 -4.69 3.71
C TRP A 92 -3.24 -3.85 4.21
N ALA A 93 -2.13 -3.79 3.45
CA ALA A 93 -0.95 -3.01 3.84
C ALA A 93 -1.27 -1.50 3.95
N LEU A 94 -2.10 -0.96 3.05
CA LEU A 94 -2.58 0.42 3.15
C LEU A 94 -3.48 0.62 4.37
N GLY A 95 -4.33 -0.34 4.69
CA GLY A 95 -5.17 -0.32 5.88
C GLY A 95 -4.34 -0.32 7.18
N VAL A 96 -3.27 -1.11 7.26
CA VAL A 96 -2.33 -1.08 8.41
C VAL A 96 -1.70 0.30 8.57
N ILE A 97 -1.24 0.92 7.48
CA ILE A 97 -0.67 2.27 7.52
C ILE A 97 -1.72 3.31 7.92
N ALA A 98 -2.91 3.26 7.33
CA ALA A 98 -3.99 4.18 7.64
C ALA A 98 -4.43 4.04 9.11
N GLY A 99 -4.59 2.81 9.61
CA GLY A 99 -4.92 2.53 11.01
C GLY A 99 -3.84 3.04 11.96
N ALA A 100 -2.56 2.84 11.66
CA ALA A 100 -1.46 3.38 12.45
C ALA A 100 -1.49 4.93 12.49
N LEU A 101 -1.77 5.58 11.36
CA LEU A 101 -1.91 7.04 11.30
C LEU A 101 -3.13 7.52 12.10
N VAL A 102 -4.25 6.80 12.03
CA VAL A 102 -5.45 7.08 12.84
C VAL A 102 -5.12 6.98 14.32
N ALA A 103 -4.49 5.89 14.76
CA ALA A 103 -4.14 5.67 16.16
C ALA A 103 -3.15 6.71 16.71
N VAL A 104 -2.22 7.20 15.89
CA VAL A 104 -1.16 8.11 16.32
C VAL A 104 -1.56 9.59 16.22
N VAL A 105 -2.32 9.97 15.19
CA VAL A 105 -2.62 11.37 14.87
C VAL A 105 -4.07 11.75 15.14
N ASP A 106 -4.99 10.78 15.12
CA ASP A 106 -6.44 11.00 15.23
C ASP A 106 -6.98 12.05 14.21
N PRO A 107 -6.78 11.84 12.90
CA PRO A 107 -7.23 12.78 11.89
C PRO A 107 -8.75 12.66 11.67
N GLY A 108 -9.42 13.79 11.41
CA GLY A 108 -10.83 13.80 11.05
C GLY A 108 -11.16 13.23 9.66
N LEU A 109 -10.14 13.03 8.79
CA LEU A 109 -10.29 12.49 7.44
C LEU A 109 -8.99 11.83 6.98
N VAL A 110 -9.11 10.63 6.40
CA VAL A 110 -8.04 9.96 5.65
C VAL A 110 -8.46 9.88 4.19
N VAL A 111 -7.59 10.33 3.28
CA VAL A 111 -7.80 10.22 1.83
C VAL A 111 -6.73 9.31 1.26
N VAL A 112 -7.15 8.24 0.60
CA VAL A 112 -6.26 7.34 -0.15
C VAL A 112 -6.31 7.75 -1.62
N SER A 113 -5.14 8.02 -2.20
CA SER A 113 -5.01 8.49 -3.58
C SER A 113 -3.78 7.89 -4.25
N GLY A 114 -3.82 7.75 -5.57
CA GLY A 114 -2.73 7.20 -6.37
C GLY A 114 -3.26 6.47 -7.59
N GLU A 115 -2.37 6.19 -8.55
CA GLU A 115 -2.73 5.51 -9.80
C GLU A 115 -3.32 4.11 -9.59
N ALA A 116 -2.86 3.39 -8.55
CA ALA A 116 -3.27 2.03 -8.27
C ALA A 116 -4.50 1.92 -7.34
N VAL A 117 -5.09 3.04 -6.90
CA VAL A 117 -6.25 3.00 -6.01
C VAL A 117 -7.43 2.26 -6.65
N GLY A 118 -7.64 2.44 -7.96
CA GLY A 118 -8.68 1.70 -8.68
C GLY A 118 -8.43 0.19 -8.71
N ALA A 119 -7.16 -0.25 -8.69
CA ALA A 119 -6.81 -1.67 -8.74
C ALA A 119 -7.14 -2.40 -7.43
N ILE A 120 -7.03 -1.72 -6.29
CA ILE A 120 -7.31 -2.31 -4.97
C ILE A 120 -8.75 -2.11 -4.51
N GLN A 121 -9.56 -1.31 -5.22
CA GLN A 121 -10.95 -1.02 -4.84
C GLN A 121 -11.80 -2.29 -4.62
N PRO A 122 -11.68 -3.37 -5.42
CA PRO A 122 -12.40 -4.62 -5.15
C PRO A 122 -12.05 -5.29 -3.81
N HIS A 123 -10.91 -4.92 -3.22
CA HIS A 123 -10.35 -5.42 -1.96
C HIS A 123 -10.45 -4.38 -0.82
N GLU A 124 -11.44 -3.49 -0.89
CA GLU A 124 -11.63 -2.44 0.14
C GLU A 124 -11.92 -3.03 1.53
N ALA A 125 -12.51 -4.22 1.59
CA ALA A 125 -12.78 -4.92 2.84
C ALA A 125 -11.50 -5.21 3.63
N GLU A 126 -10.45 -5.71 2.95
CA GLU A 126 -9.14 -5.98 3.53
C GLU A 126 -8.49 -4.72 4.10
N LEU A 127 -8.67 -3.58 3.42
CA LEU A 127 -8.21 -2.28 3.90
C LEU A 127 -8.95 -1.88 5.19
N TYR A 128 -10.28 -1.90 5.18
CA TYR A 128 -11.08 -1.48 6.34
C TYR A 128 -10.86 -2.40 7.54
N GLU A 129 -10.83 -3.72 7.35
CA GLU A 129 -10.53 -4.67 8.42
C GLU A 129 -9.15 -4.41 9.06
N ALA A 130 -8.15 -4.04 8.25
CA ALA A 130 -6.83 -3.71 8.77
C ALA A 130 -6.81 -2.40 9.56
N VAL A 131 -7.59 -1.39 9.14
CA VAL A 131 -7.75 -0.14 9.89
C VAL A 131 -8.39 -0.40 11.25
N GLU A 132 -9.44 -1.23 11.31
CA GLU A 132 -10.17 -1.52 12.56
C GLU A 132 -9.36 -2.31 13.59
N ARG A 133 -8.29 -2.98 13.17
CA ARG A 133 -7.43 -3.80 14.03
C ARG A 133 -6.17 -3.08 14.53
N ALA A 134 -5.92 -1.86 14.05
CA ALA A 134 -4.70 -1.11 14.34
C ALA A 134 -4.69 -0.46 15.74
#